data_AF-A0A1Y2DDS7-F1
#
_entry.id   AF-A0A1Y2DDS7-F1
#
_cell.length_a   1.000
_cell.length_b   1.000
_cell.length_c   1.000
_cell.angle_alpha   90.00
_cell.angle_beta   90.00
_cell.angle_gamma   90.00
#
_symmetry.space_group_name_H-M   'P 1'
#
loop_
_entity.id
_entity.type
_entity.pdbx_description
1 polymer ?
#
loop_
_entity_poly.entity_id
_entity_poly.type
_entity_poly.pdbx_seq_one_letter_code
_entity_poly.pdbx_strand_id
1 'polypeptide(L)'
;MEHSLDNLVCPRDNHFSNKIFAYCIDPDCNEKNKFVCNECVFDIHSRHKLVRIKELNFIVQNKYSRYEKYVEEAKETLKKFKRNQQMQFRKLEGLKEDIIKNLDEKIYRFKEELENKYQMINSENDKKYDNIKEFEKYFTSVNADATQTFDLTKLTEICNNIYQEKEEEKIDIHQTSKRVASLLHPKKKKIK
;
A
#
# COMPACT_ATOMS: atom_id res chain seq x y z
N MET A 1 46.26 0.51 -6.32
CA MET A 1 47.35 0.66 -7.30
C MET A 1 48.01 1.99 -7.03
N GLU A 2 49.29 2.02 -6.69
CA GLU A 2 50.04 3.27 -6.57
C GLU A 2 50.21 3.88 -7.96
N HIS A 3 49.42 4.93 -8.27
CA HIS A 3 49.65 5.75 -9.45
C HIS A 3 50.79 6.72 -9.15
N SER A 4 52.02 6.21 -9.06
CA SER A 4 53.19 7.06 -8.91
C SER A 4 53.59 7.65 -10.27
N LEU A 5 53.61 8.99 -10.35
CA LEU A 5 54.15 9.74 -11.49
C LEU A 5 55.69 9.69 -11.54
N ASP A 6 56.36 8.99 -10.63
CA ASP A 6 57.82 8.97 -10.50
C ASP A 6 58.53 8.20 -11.63
N ASN A 7 57.78 7.43 -12.43
CA ASN A 7 58.30 6.64 -13.56
C ASN A 7 58.17 7.35 -14.93
N LEU A 8 57.74 8.62 -14.95
CA LEU A 8 57.61 9.37 -16.20
C LEU A 8 58.98 9.82 -16.72
N VAL A 9 59.21 9.55 -18.00
CA VAL A 9 60.44 9.90 -18.72
C VAL A 9 60.15 10.97 -19.77
N CYS A 10 61.11 11.88 -19.96
CA CYS A 10 61.04 12.89 -21.01
C CYS A 10 61.11 12.23 -22.40
N PRO A 11 60.17 12.52 -23.32
CA PRO A 11 60.17 11.92 -24.65
C PRO A 11 61.05 12.66 -25.68
N ARG A 12 61.88 13.63 -25.26
CA ARG A 12 62.75 14.38 -26.18
C ARG A 12 64.13 13.72 -26.27
N ASP A 13 64.55 13.38 -27.49
CA ASP A 13 65.74 12.56 -27.77
C ASP A 13 67.10 13.20 -27.43
N ASN A 14 67.13 14.43 -26.91
CA ASN A 14 68.36 15.15 -26.54
C ASN A 14 68.44 15.54 -25.05
N HIS A 15 67.53 15.04 -24.21
CA HIS A 15 67.50 15.36 -22.78
C HIS A 15 68.15 14.23 -21.98
N PHE A 16 69.32 14.47 -21.38
CA PHE A 16 70.10 13.47 -20.65
C PHE A 16 69.50 13.17 -19.28
N SER A 17 68.89 14.18 -18.64
CA SER A 17 68.35 14.03 -17.29
C SER A 17 67.17 13.07 -17.26
N ASN A 18 66.41 12.99 -18.36
CA ASN A 18 65.26 12.13 -18.66
C ASN A 18 64.13 12.05 -17.61
N LYS A 19 64.37 12.44 -16.36
CA LYS A 19 63.43 12.37 -15.25
C LYS A 19 62.56 13.62 -15.25
N ILE A 20 61.25 13.40 -15.34
CA ILE A 20 60.28 14.48 -15.15
C ILE A 20 60.25 14.88 -13.67
N PHE A 21 60.27 16.18 -13.39
CA PHE A 21 60.15 16.71 -12.03
C PHE A 21 59.02 17.72 -11.86
N ALA A 22 58.46 18.23 -12.95
CA ALA A 22 57.38 19.21 -12.93
C ALA A 22 56.38 19.05 -14.08
N TYR A 23 55.25 19.73 -13.96
CA TYR A 23 54.22 19.86 -14.98
C TYR A 23 53.98 21.35 -15.26
N CYS A 24 53.98 21.73 -16.53
CA CYS A 24 53.72 23.08 -17.00
C CYS A 24 52.22 23.39 -16.92
N ILE A 25 51.83 24.37 -16.10
CA ILE A 25 50.45 24.84 -15.97
C ILE A 25 50.21 26.18 -16.65
N ASP A 26 51.22 26.67 -17.37
CA ASP A 26 51.11 27.91 -18.12
C ASP A 26 50.01 27.80 -19.21
N PRO A 27 49.02 28.71 -19.23
CA PRO A 27 47.97 28.70 -20.24
C PRO A 27 48.50 28.95 -21.65
N ASP A 28 49.60 29.71 -21.79
CA ASP A 28 50.18 30.10 -23.09
C ASP A 28 51.20 29.05 -23.61
N CYS A 29 51.38 27.95 -22.90
CA CYS A 29 52.27 26.88 -23.30
C CYS A 29 51.70 26.08 -24.49
N ASN A 30 52.36 26.19 -25.64
CA ASN A 30 52.00 25.51 -26.89
C ASN A 30 52.48 24.05 -26.99
N GLU A 31 53.25 23.56 -26.02
CA GLU A 31 53.70 22.17 -26.01
C GLU A 31 52.55 21.18 -25.73
N LYS A 32 52.44 20.15 -26.57
CA LYS A 32 51.47 19.05 -26.37
C LYS A 32 51.77 18.24 -25.12
N ASN A 33 53.05 17.99 -24.84
CA ASN A 33 53.49 17.37 -23.60
C ASN A 33 53.90 18.46 -22.61
N LYS A 34 53.13 18.59 -21.53
CA LYS A 34 53.38 19.56 -20.47
C LYS A 34 54.25 19.00 -19.33
N PHE A 35 54.72 17.77 -19.41
CA PHE A 35 55.66 17.21 -18.43
C PHE A 35 57.09 17.72 -18.70
N VAL A 36 57.74 18.19 -17.64
CA VAL A 36 58.99 18.96 -17.70
C VAL A 36 60.10 18.21 -16.95
N CYS A 37 61.17 17.85 -17.66
CA CYS A 37 62.48 17.50 -17.08
C CYS A 37 63.35 18.76 -16.95
N ASN A 38 64.55 18.64 -16.35
CA ASN A 38 65.43 19.78 -16.12
C ASN A 38 65.77 20.55 -17.40
N GLU A 39 66.04 19.85 -18.51
CA GLU A 39 66.39 20.48 -19.79
C GLU A 39 65.20 21.18 -20.44
N CYS A 40 63.99 20.60 -20.36
CA CYS A 40 62.77 21.24 -20.85
C CYS A 40 62.52 22.61 -20.20
N VAL A 41 62.95 22.80 -18.94
CA VAL A 41 62.85 24.10 -18.26
C VAL A 41 63.62 25.16 -19.01
N PHE A 42 64.85 24.88 -19.44
CA PHE A 42 65.70 25.90 -20.04
C PHE A 42 65.36 26.14 -21.50
N ASP A 43 65.02 25.08 -22.23
CA ASP A 43 64.85 25.15 -23.69
C ASP A 43 63.48 25.70 -24.10
N ILE A 44 62.42 25.31 -23.38
CA ILE A 44 61.04 25.52 -23.82
C ILE A 44 60.21 26.25 -22.75
N HIS A 45 60.48 25.96 -21.48
CA HIS A 45 59.62 26.36 -20.36
C HIS A 45 60.29 27.39 -19.44
N SER A 46 61.27 28.16 -19.93
CA SER A 46 62.17 28.98 -19.10
C SER A 46 61.47 30.13 -18.40
N ARG A 47 60.24 30.44 -18.82
CA ARG A 47 59.37 31.45 -18.22
C ARG A 47 57.96 30.93 -17.93
N HIS A 48 57.76 29.62 -18.07
CA HIS A 48 56.44 29.04 -17.87
C HIS A 48 56.17 28.78 -16.40
N LYS A 49 54.90 28.90 -16.00
CA LYS A 49 54.47 28.48 -14.67
C LYS A 49 54.50 26.96 -14.55
N LEU A 50 55.30 26.44 -13.61
CA LEU A 50 55.47 25.00 -13.36
C LEU A 50 54.95 24.61 -11.97
N VAL A 51 54.41 23.39 -11.85
CA VAL A 51 54.05 22.74 -10.57
C VAL A 51 54.89 21.48 -10.43
N ARG A 52 55.49 21.26 -9.26
CA ARG A 52 56.35 20.07 -9.06
C ARG A 52 55.50 18.80 -9.03
N ILE A 53 56.02 17.70 -9.57
CA ILE A 53 55.30 16.41 -9.57
C ILE A 53 54.92 15.97 -8.16
N LYS A 54 55.77 16.20 -7.16
CA LYS A 54 55.47 15.90 -5.75
C LYS A 54 54.21 16.63 -5.25
N GLU A 55 54.06 17.89 -5.64
CA GLU A 55 52.90 18.72 -5.28
C GLU A 55 51.65 18.26 -6.05
N LEU A 56 51.82 17.92 -7.34
CA LEU A 56 50.75 17.37 -8.17
C LEU A 56 50.22 16.05 -7.59
N ASN A 57 51.11 15.13 -7.20
CA ASN A 57 50.78 13.87 -6.55
C ASN A 57 49.98 14.10 -5.27
N PHE A 58 50.40 15.05 -4.43
CA PHE A 58 49.67 15.40 -3.21
C PHE A 58 48.27 15.95 -3.49
N ILE A 59 48.11 16.79 -4.51
CA ILE A 59 46.79 17.33 -4.92
C ILE A 59 45.89 16.21 -5.44
N VAL A 60 46.41 15.33 -6.30
CA VAL A 60 45.66 14.21 -6.87
C VAL A 60 45.23 13.25 -5.76
N GLN A 61 46.14 12.86 -4.88
CA GLN A 61 45.84 11.97 -3.75
C GLN A 61 44.77 12.55 -2.82
N ASN A 62 44.87 13.84 -2.47
CA ASN A 62 43.87 14.49 -1.61
C ASN A 62 42.49 14.63 -2.28
N LYS A 63 42.45 14.89 -3.59
CA LYS A 63 41.17 14.91 -4.32
C LYS A 63 40.56 13.52 -4.41
N TYR A 64 41.38 12.51 -4.63
CA TYR A 64 40.93 11.12 -4.73
C TYR A 64 40.42 10.58 -3.40
N SER A 65 41.11 10.84 -2.29
CA SER A 65 40.66 10.41 -0.95
C SER A 65 39.34 11.06 -0.53
N ARG A 66 39.13 12.33 -0.88
CA ARG A 66 37.82 13.00 -0.70
C ARG A 66 36.74 12.33 -1.54
N TYR A 67 37.05 11.99 -2.80
CA TYR A 67 36.10 11.31 -3.69
C TYR A 67 35.71 9.92 -3.16
N GLU A 68 36.66 9.11 -2.68
CA GLU A 68 36.36 7.81 -2.07
C GLU A 68 35.43 7.96 -0.87
N LYS A 69 35.66 8.96 -0.03
CA LYS A 69 34.77 9.26 1.11
C LYS A 69 33.35 9.58 0.65
N TYR A 70 33.19 10.42 -0.37
CA TYR A 70 31.86 10.72 -0.93
C TYR A 70 31.17 9.48 -1.49
N VAL A 71 31.91 8.60 -2.16
CA VAL A 71 31.35 7.35 -2.70
C VAL A 71 30.88 6.42 -1.59
N GLU A 72 31.64 6.29 -0.50
CA GLU A 72 31.22 5.47 0.65
C GLU A 72 30.01 6.06 1.37
N GLU A 73 29.96 7.37 1.61
CA GLU A 73 28.78 8.04 2.18
C GLU A 73 27.53 7.86 1.32
N ALA A 74 27.68 7.93 -0.01
CA ALA A 74 26.59 7.67 -0.95
C ALA A 74 26.10 6.21 -0.88
N LYS A 75 27.02 5.24 -0.82
CA LYS A 75 26.68 3.81 -0.66
C LYS A 75 25.93 3.55 0.64
N GLU A 76 26.38 4.14 1.75
CA GLU A 76 25.70 4.01 3.04
C GLU A 76 24.29 4.61 3.00
N THR A 77 24.14 5.79 2.40
CA THR A 77 22.86 6.47 2.25
C THR A 77 21.90 5.63 1.41
N LEU A 78 22.38 5.07 0.29
CA LEU A 78 21.60 4.17 -0.55
C LEU A 78 21.17 2.91 0.20
N LYS A 79 22.04 2.35 1.05
CA LYS A 79 21.73 1.19 1.89
C LYS A 79 20.63 1.51 2.91
N LYS A 80 20.69 2.69 3.56
CA LYS A 80 19.64 3.16 4.48
C LYS A 80 18.31 3.36 3.75
N PHE A 81 18.34 3.98 2.56
CA PHE A 81 17.16 4.17 1.74
C PHE A 81 16.48 2.84 1.36
N LYS A 82 17.25 1.86 0.87
CA LYS A 82 16.72 0.52 0.53
C LYS A 82 16.08 -0.19 1.73
N ARG A 83 16.69 -0.10 2.92
CA ARG A 83 16.12 -0.67 4.15
C ARG A 83 14.81 0.00 4.54
N ASN A 84 14.75 1.33 4.48
CA ASN A 84 13.52 2.07 4.76
C ASN A 84 12.42 1.71 3.76
N GLN A 85 12.75 1.63 2.47
CA GLN A 85 11.80 1.24 1.43
C GLN A 85 11.21 -0.15 1.70
N GLN A 86 12.05 -1.14 2.02
CA GLN A 86 11.59 -2.50 2.39
C GLN A 86 10.70 -2.50 3.62
N MET A 87 11.04 -1.71 4.65
CA MET A 87 10.22 -1.59 5.86
C MET A 87 8.84 -1.01 5.53
N GLN A 88 8.75 0.01 4.67
CA GLN A 88 7.48 0.59 4.26
C GLN A 88 6.63 -0.40 3.47
N PHE A 89 7.23 -1.20 2.57
CA PHE A 89 6.51 -2.26 1.86
C PHE A 89 5.88 -3.27 2.81
N ARG A 90 6.64 -3.76 3.80
CA ARG A 90 6.11 -4.71 4.81
C ARG A 90 4.95 -4.10 5.62
N LYS A 91 5.02 -2.81 5.96
CA LYS A 91 3.92 -2.12 6.66
C LYS A 91 2.66 -2.05 5.81
N LEU A 92 2.81 -1.76 4.51
CA LEU A 92 1.69 -1.72 3.58
C LEU A 92 1.05 -3.09 3.39
N GLU A 93 1.86 -4.16 3.31
CA GLU A 93 1.36 -5.53 3.26
C GLU A 93 0.57 -5.89 4.53
N GLY A 94 1.10 -5.59 5.71
CA GLY A 94 0.38 -5.82 6.97
C GLY A 94 -0.94 -5.05 7.05
N LEU A 95 -0.95 -3.78 6.66
CA LEU A 95 -2.19 -2.98 6.61
C LEU A 95 -3.22 -3.57 5.64
N LYS A 96 -2.76 -4.09 4.49
CA LYS A 96 -3.65 -4.73 3.51
C LYS A 96 -4.27 -6.00 4.10
N GLU A 97 -3.47 -6.84 4.76
CA GLU A 97 -3.95 -8.05 5.42
C GLU A 97 -4.97 -7.73 6.53
N ASP A 98 -4.68 -6.73 7.36
CA ASP A 98 -5.59 -6.28 8.43
C ASP A 98 -6.93 -5.77 7.88
N ILE A 99 -6.89 -4.99 6.79
CA ILE A 99 -8.10 -4.50 6.11
C ILE A 99 -8.93 -5.67 5.58
N ILE A 100 -8.30 -6.62 4.88
CA ILE A 100 -8.99 -7.79 4.31
C ILE A 100 -9.63 -8.59 5.45
N LYS A 101 -8.88 -8.89 6.52
CA LYS A 101 -9.40 -9.62 7.67
C LYS A 101 -10.60 -8.92 8.31
N ASN A 102 -10.52 -7.61 8.50
CA ASN A 102 -11.63 -6.82 9.07
C ASN A 102 -12.87 -6.87 8.17
N LEU A 103 -12.68 -6.79 6.86
CA LEU A 103 -13.78 -6.91 5.89
C LEU A 103 -14.39 -8.30 5.90
N ASP A 104 -13.58 -9.36 5.94
CA ASP A 104 -14.05 -10.74 6.01
C ASP A 104 -14.87 -10.99 7.28
N GLU A 105 -14.41 -10.49 8.44
CA GLU A 105 -15.15 -10.58 9.71
C GLU A 105 -16.49 -9.81 9.66
N LYS A 106 -16.54 -8.68 8.96
CA LYS A 106 -17.80 -7.92 8.77
C LYS A 106 -18.75 -8.63 7.82
N ILE A 107 -18.23 -9.17 6.72
CA ILE A 107 -19.02 -9.94 5.75
C ILE A 107 -19.58 -11.19 6.42
N TYR A 108 -18.79 -11.89 7.24
CA TYR A 108 -19.24 -13.07 7.95
C TYR A 108 -20.39 -12.75 8.91
N ARG A 109 -20.23 -11.74 9.77
CA ARG A 109 -21.30 -11.28 10.67
C ARG A 109 -22.56 -10.87 9.91
N PHE A 110 -22.41 -10.14 8.81
CA PHE A 110 -23.55 -9.74 8.00
C PHE A 110 -24.27 -10.93 7.37
N LYS A 111 -23.54 -11.94 6.88
CA LYS A 111 -24.13 -13.18 6.37
C LYS A 111 -24.89 -13.95 7.46
N GLU A 112 -24.29 -14.07 8.64
CA GLU A 112 -24.93 -14.72 9.80
C GLU A 112 -26.23 -14.01 10.20
N GLU A 113 -26.22 -12.68 10.27
CA GLU A 113 -27.43 -11.90 10.55
C GLU A 113 -28.53 -12.10 9.48
N LEU A 114 -28.16 -12.19 8.20
CA LEU A 114 -29.11 -12.44 7.12
C LEU A 114 -29.69 -13.86 7.19
N GLU A 115 -28.85 -14.86 7.44
CA GLU A 115 -29.27 -16.25 7.57
C GLU A 115 -30.25 -16.41 8.74
N ASN A 116 -29.92 -15.82 9.90
CA ASN A 116 -30.80 -15.83 11.06
C ASN A 116 -32.17 -15.18 10.77
N LYS A 117 -32.18 -14.04 10.06
CA LYS A 117 -33.43 -13.37 9.64
C LYS A 117 -34.23 -14.21 8.67
N TYR A 118 -33.56 -14.84 7.70
CA TYR A 118 -34.20 -15.73 6.73
C TYR A 118 -34.86 -16.93 7.42
N GLN A 119 -34.15 -17.56 8.37
CA GLN A 119 -34.68 -18.68 9.15
C GLN A 119 -35.87 -18.28 10.03
N MET A 120 -35.83 -17.11 10.66
CA MET A 120 -36.98 -16.57 11.38
C MET A 120 -38.20 -16.42 10.47
N ILE A 121 -38.04 -15.74 9.32
CA ILE A 121 -39.14 -15.51 8.36
C ILE A 121 -39.70 -16.84 7.85
N ASN A 122 -38.84 -17.82 7.53
CA ASN A 122 -39.31 -19.14 7.11
C ASN A 122 -40.11 -19.84 8.21
N SER A 123 -39.64 -19.80 9.46
CA SER A 123 -40.37 -20.42 10.57
C SER A 123 -41.73 -19.77 10.83
N GLU A 124 -41.83 -18.45 10.62
CA GLU A 124 -43.11 -17.71 10.72
C GLU A 124 -44.05 -18.05 9.56
N ASN A 125 -43.53 -18.16 8.34
CA ASN A 125 -44.31 -18.57 7.18
C ASN A 125 -44.82 -20.02 7.32
N ASP A 126 -44.01 -20.94 7.82
CA ASP A 126 -44.43 -22.32 8.06
C ASP A 126 -45.63 -22.39 9.01
N LYS A 127 -45.62 -21.63 10.11
CA LYS A 127 -46.76 -21.51 11.02
C LYS A 127 -48.02 -20.99 10.32
N LYS A 128 -47.88 -19.94 9.49
CA LYS A 128 -49.00 -19.40 8.70
C LYS A 128 -49.57 -20.46 7.75
N TYR A 129 -48.71 -21.24 7.09
CA TYR A 129 -49.14 -22.33 6.21
C TYR A 129 -49.83 -23.47 6.97
N ASP A 130 -49.37 -23.80 8.18
CA ASP A 130 -50.02 -24.82 9.01
C ASP A 130 -51.43 -24.42 9.43
N ASN A 131 -51.65 -23.15 9.81
CA ASN A 131 -52.99 -22.63 10.12
C ASN A 131 -53.93 -22.68 8.89
N ILE A 132 -53.43 -22.35 7.70
CA ILE A 132 -54.20 -22.45 6.45
C ILE A 132 -54.54 -23.91 6.15
N LYS A 133 -53.58 -24.84 6.30
CA LYS A 133 -53.84 -26.28 6.11
C LYS A 133 -54.85 -26.82 7.13
N GLU A 134 -54.83 -26.34 8.37
CA GLU A 134 -55.81 -26.73 9.38
C GLU A 134 -57.22 -26.27 8.99
N PHE A 135 -57.34 -25.03 8.49
CA PHE A 135 -58.59 -24.52 7.93
C PHE A 135 -59.08 -25.35 6.74
N GLU A 136 -58.21 -25.65 5.77
CA GLU A 136 -58.55 -26.48 4.60
C GLU A 136 -58.99 -27.90 5.00
N LYS A 137 -58.29 -28.52 5.95
CA LYS A 137 -58.65 -29.85 6.49
C LYS A 137 -60.01 -29.84 7.16
N TYR A 138 -60.30 -28.84 8.00
CA TYR A 138 -61.60 -28.69 8.65
C TYR A 138 -62.73 -28.53 7.62
N PHE A 139 -62.55 -27.68 6.61
CA PHE A 139 -63.55 -27.51 5.55
C PHE A 139 -63.76 -28.77 4.72
N THR A 140 -62.69 -29.51 4.44
CA THR A 140 -62.77 -30.76 3.69
C THR A 140 -63.46 -31.86 4.49
N SER A 141 -63.21 -31.98 5.79
CA SER A 141 -63.86 -32.98 6.64
C SER A 141 -65.37 -32.73 6.79
N VAL A 142 -65.77 -31.46 6.97
CA VAL A 142 -67.18 -31.08 7.07
C VAL A 142 -67.94 -31.34 5.76
N ASN A 143 -67.29 -31.16 4.61
CA ASN A 143 -67.89 -31.44 3.30
C ASN A 143 -67.92 -32.94 2.93
N ALA A 144 -67.07 -33.75 3.54
CA ALA A 144 -66.96 -35.19 3.24
C ALA A 144 -67.99 -36.05 4.01
N ASP A 145 -68.50 -35.56 5.15
CA ASP A 145 -69.41 -36.30 6.02
C ASP A 145 -70.68 -35.49 6.31
N ALA A 146 -71.75 -35.73 5.54
CA ALA A 146 -73.02 -34.99 5.58
C ALA A 146 -73.78 -35.09 6.92
N THR A 147 -73.25 -35.85 7.88
CA THR A 147 -73.81 -36.03 9.23
C THR A 147 -73.02 -35.34 10.33
N GLN A 148 -71.83 -34.77 10.04
CA GLN A 148 -71.07 -34.01 11.02
C GLN A 148 -71.73 -32.67 11.30
N THR A 149 -72.14 -32.46 12.56
CA THR A 149 -72.59 -31.16 13.05
C THR A 149 -71.45 -30.16 12.98
N PHE A 150 -71.73 -29.03 12.35
CA PHE A 150 -70.78 -27.93 12.14
C PHE A 150 -70.35 -27.34 13.50
N ASP A 151 -69.13 -27.66 13.96
CA ASP A 151 -68.61 -27.12 15.23
C ASP A 151 -68.16 -25.66 15.03
N LEU A 152 -69.11 -24.75 15.23
CA LEU A 152 -68.93 -23.30 15.13
C LEU A 152 -67.85 -22.78 16.08
N THR A 153 -67.60 -23.46 17.21
CA THR A 153 -66.58 -23.07 18.19
C THR A 153 -65.19 -23.22 17.59
N LYS A 154 -64.94 -24.37 16.97
CA LYS A 154 -63.66 -24.68 16.30
C LYS A 154 -63.42 -23.80 15.07
N LEU A 155 -64.45 -23.51 14.28
CA LEU A 155 -64.33 -22.55 13.17
C LEU A 155 -64.00 -21.14 13.69
N THR A 156 -64.67 -20.71 14.76
CA THR A 156 -64.42 -19.39 15.37
C THR A 156 -62.99 -19.28 15.88
N GLU A 157 -62.45 -20.34 16.47
CA GLU A 157 -61.06 -20.40 16.93
C GLU A 157 -60.06 -20.27 15.76
N ILE A 158 -60.24 -21.04 14.69
CA ILE A 158 -59.37 -20.97 13.49
C ILE A 158 -59.44 -19.58 12.83
N CYS A 159 -60.65 -19.01 12.67
CA CYS A 159 -60.83 -17.69 12.08
C CYS A 159 -60.23 -16.57 12.95
N ASN A 160 -60.35 -16.67 14.28
CA ASN A 160 -59.75 -15.71 15.21
C ASN A 160 -58.21 -15.76 15.15
N ASN A 161 -57.62 -16.95 15.08
CA ASN A 161 -56.18 -17.10 14.94
C ASN A 161 -55.67 -16.45 13.65
N ILE A 162 -56.31 -16.71 12.50
CA ILE A 162 -55.96 -16.08 11.21
C ILE A 162 -56.13 -14.56 11.26
N TYR A 163 -57.19 -14.06 11.90
CA TYR A 163 -57.45 -12.62 12.00
C TYR A 163 -56.41 -11.91 12.87
N GLN A 164 -56.08 -12.46 14.03
CA GLN A 164 -55.07 -11.89 14.92
C GLN A 164 -53.69 -11.85 14.27
N GLU A 165 -53.30 -12.91 13.55
CA GLU A 165 -52.04 -12.94 12.80
C GLU A 165 -51.94 -11.81 11.76
N LYS A 166 -53.06 -11.47 11.09
CA LYS A 166 -53.09 -10.34 10.13
C LYS A 166 -53.03 -8.97 10.79
N GLU A 167 -53.55 -8.81 12.00
CA GLU A 167 -53.42 -7.58 12.78
C GLU A 167 -51.96 -7.37 13.20
N GLU A 168 -51.31 -8.41 13.72
CA GLU A 168 -49.90 -8.36 14.12
C GLU A 168 -48.97 -8.04 12.94
N GLU A 169 -49.20 -8.65 11.77
CA GLU A 169 -48.43 -8.37 10.55
C GLU A 169 -48.56 -6.91 10.09
N LYS A 170 -49.77 -6.32 10.18
CA LYS A 170 -49.96 -4.89 9.86
C LYS A 170 -49.18 -3.99 10.81
N ILE A 171 -49.19 -4.32 12.11
CA ILE A 171 -48.46 -3.56 13.13
C ILE A 171 -46.95 -3.62 12.83
N ASP A 172 -46.43 -4.79 12.49
CA ASP A 172 -45.00 -4.99 12.26
C ASP A 172 -44.50 -4.30 10.97
N ILE A 173 -45.28 -4.38 9.87
CA ILE A 173 -45.02 -3.62 8.63
C ILE A 173 -45.02 -2.11 8.91
N HIS A 174 -45.97 -1.63 9.70
CA HIS A 174 -46.07 -0.22 10.05
C HIS A 174 -44.86 0.26 10.88
N GLN A 175 -44.41 -0.54 11.84
CA GLN A 175 -43.21 -0.24 12.65
C GLN A 175 -41.93 -0.26 11.80
N THR A 176 -41.81 -1.24 10.90
CA THR A 176 -40.68 -1.35 9.98
C THR A 176 -40.64 -0.17 9.01
N SER A 177 -41.77 0.22 8.43
CA SER A 177 -41.91 1.41 7.58
C SER A 177 -41.48 2.69 8.31
N LYS A 178 -41.89 2.86 9.59
CA LYS A 178 -41.45 3.97 10.44
C LYS A 178 -39.93 3.99 10.67
N ARG A 179 -39.31 2.83 10.91
CA ARG A 179 -37.85 2.71 11.08
C ARG A 179 -37.09 3.01 9.79
N VAL A 180 -37.56 2.53 8.64
CA VAL A 180 -36.93 2.84 7.35
C VAL A 180 -37.04 4.33 7.01
N ALA A 181 -38.22 4.94 7.25
CA ALA A 181 -38.43 6.36 7.04
C ALA A 181 -37.51 7.25 7.91
N SER A 182 -37.23 6.84 9.16
CA SER A 182 -36.34 7.59 10.05
C SER A 182 -34.85 7.49 9.66
N LEU A 183 -34.45 6.39 9.01
CA LEU A 183 -33.10 6.20 8.46
C LEU A 183 -32.88 7.00 7.16
N LEU A 184 -33.92 7.13 6.32
CA LEU A 184 -33.86 7.88 5.05
C LEU A 184 -33.98 9.41 5.25
N HIS A 185 -34.61 9.85 6.34
CA HIS A 185 -34.76 11.26 6.69
C HIS A 185 -34.23 11.56 8.11
N PRO A 186 -32.91 11.50 8.33
CA PRO A 186 -32.34 11.85 9.62
C PRO A 186 -32.63 13.32 9.91
N LYS A 187 -33.37 13.59 11.00
CA LYS A 187 -33.61 14.95 11.49
C LYS A 187 -32.25 15.62 11.70
N LYS A 188 -31.95 16.67 10.92
CA LYS A 188 -30.74 17.50 11.10
C LYS A 188 -30.68 17.95 12.56
N LYS A 189 -29.76 17.41 13.34
CA LYS A 189 -29.44 17.96 14.66
C LYS A 189 -29.01 19.41 14.45
N LYS A 190 -29.80 20.36 14.93
CA LYS A 190 -29.34 21.74 15.10
C LYS A 190 -28.21 21.68 16.13
N ILE A 191 -26.98 21.73 15.65
CA ILE A 191 -25.81 22.00 16.48
C ILE A 191 -26.00 23.44 16.95
N LYS A 192 -26.18 23.63 18.26
CA LYS A 192 -26.09 24.92 18.93
C LYS A 192 -24.64 25.21 19.25
#